data_AF-A0A7S2W1P4-F1
#
_entry.id   AF-A0A7S2W1P4-F1
#
_cell.length_a   1.000
_cell.length_b   1.000
_cell.length_c   1.000
_cell.angle_alpha   90.00
_cell.angle_beta   90.00
_cell.angle_gamma   90.00
#
_symmetry.space_group_name_H-M   'P 1'
#
loop_
_entity.id
_entity.type
_entity.pdbx_description
1 polymer ?
#
loop_
_entity_poly.entity_id
_entity_poly.type
_entity_poly.pdbx_seq_one_letter_code
_entity_poly.pdbx_strand_id
1 'polypeptide(L)'
;GRTENKTSRMSALDKSQEIDAFKSRLVNDVFGKDNKGKVPMEKVMMLIWQFRDDPTVVQFMAQFVAKYAGARDVFDGIEFYLPQLAHMIIHLEADWDDAILERFALVIAQRSLHFALQLNWILQGAIEDYQPEMPDAEHGC
;
A
#
# COMPACT_ATOMS: atom_id res chain seq x y z
N GLY A 1 -0.10 40.46 2.06
CA GLY A 1 -0.62 39.09 2.20
C GLY A 1 -1.77 38.68 1.29
N ARG A 2 -2.01 39.30 0.11
CA ARG A 2 -3.04 38.80 -0.86
C ARG A 2 -2.43 38.11 -2.09
N THR A 3 -1.15 38.33 -2.37
CA THR A 3 -0.41 37.81 -3.52
C THR A 3 0.23 36.45 -3.24
N GLU A 4 0.77 36.22 -2.04
CA GLU A 4 1.37 34.92 -1.65
C GLU A 4 0.36 33.77 -1.66
N ASN A 5 -0.88 34.03 -1.23
CA ASN A 5 -1.96 33.04 -1.20
C ASN A 5 -2.44 32.62 -2.60
N LYS A 6 -2.19 33.43 -3.64
CA LYS A 6 -2.62 33.16 -5.01
C LYS A 6 -1.59 32.29 -5.75
N THR A 7 -0.31 32.56 -5.54
CA THR A 7 0.81 31.77 -6.09
C THR A 7 0.86 30.37 -5.48
N SER A 8 0.64 30.25 -4.16
CA SER A 8 0.63 28.94 -3.49
C SER A 8 -0.59 28.07 -3.87
N ARG A 9 -1.73 28.70 -4.21
CA ARG A 9 -2.91 28.00 -4.77
C ARG A 9 -2.71 27.55 -6.21
N MET A 10 -2.02 28.34 -7.03
CA MET A 10 -1.70 27.97 -8.41
C MET A 10 -0.72 26.79 -8.46
N SER A 11 0.32 26.76 -7.62
CA SER A 11 1.25 25.61 -7.54
C SER A 11 0.60 24.34 -7.00
N ALA A 12 -0.41 24.47 -6.12
CA ALA A 12 -1.16 23.33 -5.60
C ALA A 12 -2.13 22.75 -6.64
N LEU A 13 -2.71 23.61 -7.50
CA LEU A 13 -3.57 23.16 -8.61
C LEU A 13 -2.78 22.40 -9.68
N ASP A 14 -1.58 22.87 -10.05
CA ASP A 14 -0.71 22.19 -11.02
C ASP A 14 -0.28 20.80 -10.50
N LYS A 15 0.15 20.73 -9.24
CA LYS A 15 0.50 19.44 -8.61
C LYS A 15 -0.67 18.47 -8.55
N SER A 16 -1.89 18.96 -8.28
CA SER A 16 -3.09 18.11 -8.28
C SER A 16 -3.37 17.55 -9.68
N GLN A 17 -3.20 18.35 -10.73
CA GLN A 17 -3.41 17.91 -12.11
C GLN A 17 -2.36 16.91 -12.57
N GLU A 18 -1.10 17.08 -12.17
CA GLU A 18 -0.03 16.10 -12.45
C GLU A 18 -0.27 14.77 -11.74
N ILE A 19 -0.70 14.80 -10.47
CA ILE A 19 -1.05 13.60 -9.71
C ILE A 19 -2.25 12.87 -10.35
N ASP A 20 -3.28 13.60 -10.78
CA ASP A 20 -4.45 12.99 -11.43
C ASP A 20 -4.14 12.44 -12.82
N ALA A 21 -3.24 13.09 -13.57
CA ALA A 21 -2.72 12.58 -14.82
C ALA A 21 -1.88 11.31 -14.59
N PHE A 22 -1.06 11.28 -13.54
CA PHE A 22 -0.27 10.12 -13.14
C PHE A 22 -1.16 8.95 -12.75
N LYS A 23 -2.16 9.17 -11.88
CA LYS A 23 -3.16 8.16 -11.50
C LYS A 23 -3.88 7.60 -12.72
N SER A 24 -4.26 8.47 -13.67
CA SER A 24 -4.95 8.05 -14.90
C SER A 24 -4.05 7.18 -15.79
N ARG A 25 -2.75 7.49 -15.89
CA ARG A 25 -1.77 6.64 -16.58
C ARG A 25 -1.60 5.30 -15.88
N LEU A 26 -1.47 5.31 -14.55
CA LEU A 26 -1.30 4.10 -13.75
C LEU A 26 -2.50 3.15 -13.90
N VAL A 27 -3.73 3.71 -13.88
CA VAL A 27 -4.95 2.95 -14.14
C VAL A 27 -4.96 2.39 -15.56
N ASN A 28 -4.53 3.16 -16.56
CA ASN A 28 -4.40 2.65 -17.93
C ASN A 28 -3.35 1.54 -18.07
N ASP A 29 -2.25 1.59 -17.31
CA ASP A 29 -1.20 0.56 -17.32
C ASP A 29 -1.68 -0.73 -16.64
N VAL A 30 -2.51 -0.62 -15.58
CA VAL A 30 -3.15 -1.76 -14.91
C VAL A 30 -4.29 -2.35 -15.75
N PHE A 31 -5.15 -1.50 -16.31
CA PHE A 31 -6.33 -1.89 -17.10
C PHE A 31 -6.12 -1.76 -18.61
N GLY A 32 -4.89 -1.95 -19.08
CA GLY A 32 -4.59 -1.92 -20.51
C GLY A 32 -5.67 -2.64 -21.33
N LYS A 33 -5.97 -2.12 -22.53
CA LYS A 33 -7.17 -2.36 -23.36
C LYS A 33 -7.68 -3.82 -23.49
N ASP A 34 -6.86 -4.80 -23.11
CA ASP A 34 -7.09 -6.22 -23.30
C ASP A 34 -7.67 -6.94 -22.07
N ASN A 35 -7.73 -6.31 -20.89
CA ASN A 35 -8.00 -7.02 -19.63
C ASN A 35 -9.48 -7.32 -19.31
N LYS A 36 -10.43 -7.15 -20.23
CA LYS A 36 -11.85 -7.56 -20.11
C LYS A 36 -12.51 -7.29 -18.73
N GLY A 37 -12.10 -6.24 -18.03
CA GLY A 37 -12.60 -5.89 -16.70
C GLY A 37 -12.05 -6.70 -15.52
N LYS A 38 -11.06 -7.58 -15.72
CA LYS A 38 -10.33 -8.26 -14.63
C LYS A 38 -9.19 -7.39 -14.11
N VAL A 39 -9.01 -7.37 -12.79
CA VAL A 39 -7.89 -6.65 -12.16
C VAL A 39 -6.66 -7.57 -12.13
N PRO A 40 -5.56 -7.24 -12.82
CA PRO A 40 -4.35 -8.06 -12.78
C PRO A 40 -3.60 -7.83 -11.47
N MET A 41 -3.92 -8.63 -10.45
CA MET A 41 -3.37 -8.46 -9.10
C MET A 41 -1.83 -8.53 -9.04
N GLU A 42 -1.19 -9.31 -9.91
CA GLU A 42 0.27 -9.33 -10.05
C GLU A 42 0.83 -7.95 -10.40
N LYS A 43 0.30 -7.30 -11.44
CA LYS A 43 0.74 -5.96 -11.85
C LYS A 43 0.47 -4.93 -10.77
N VAL A 44 -0.69 -5.01 -10.12
CA VAL A 44 -1.05 -4.13 -9.02
C VAL A 44 -0.05 -4.25 -7.88
N MET A 45 0.27 -5.47 -7.47
CA MET A 45 1.22 -5.71 -6.37
C MET A 45 2.63 -5.25 -6.77
N MET A 46 3.07 -5.51 -8.00
CA MET A 46 4.35 -5.00 -8.51
C MET A 46 4.42 -3.47 -8.49
N LEU A 47 3.33 -2.77 -8.83
CA LEU A 47 3.29 -1.31 -8.79
C LEU A 47 3.33 -0.78 -7.36
N ILE A 48 2.59 -1.40 -6.42
CA ILE A 48 2.65 -1.04 -5.00
C ILE A 48 4.10 -1.19 -4.49
N TRP A 49 4.79 -2.28 -4.86
CA TRP A 49 6.18 -2.52 -4.50
C TRP A 49 7.17 -1.54 -5.17
N GLN A 50 6.97 -1.26 -6.46
CA GLN A 50 7.84 -0.37 -7.23
C GLN A 50 7.78 1.06 -6.69
N PHE A 51 6.58 1.52 -6.34
CA PHE A 51 6.33 2.85 -5.80
C PHE A 51 6.22 2.83 -4.27
N ARG A 52 6.81 1.83 -3.60
CA ARG A 52 6.71 1.70 -2.15
C ARG A 52 7.25 2.92 -1.41
N ASP A 53 8.21 3.66 -1.96
CA ASP A 53 8.74 4.86 -1.30
C ASP A 53 7.83 6.10 -1.48
N ASP A 54 6.73 5.99 -2.25
CA ASP A 54 5.74 7.05 -2.45
C ASP A 54 4.38 6.67 -1.82
N PRO A 55 4.08 7.18 -0.61
CA PRO A 55 2.84 6.84 0.09
C PRO A 55 1.58 7.30 -0.65
N THR A 56 1.67 8.33 -1.52
CA THR A 56 0.51 8.81 -2.29
C THR A 56 0.06 7.78 -3.32
N VAL A 57 1.02 7.14 -3.98
CA VAL A 57 0.76 6.11 -4.97
C VAL A 57 0.25 4.84 -4.29
N VAL A 58 0.88 4.45 -3.19
CA VAL A 58 0.44 3.29 -2.41
C VAL A 58 -0.98 3.49 -1.88
N GLN A 59 -1.30 4.68 -1.35
CA GLN A 59 -2.67 5.01 -0.91
C GLN A 59 -3.69 4.91 -2.03
N PHE A 60 -3.37 5.48 -3.20
CA PHE A 60 -4.26 5.39 -4.36
C PHE A 60 -4.49 3.93 -4.76
N MET A 61 -3.44 3.12 -4.81
CA MET A 61 -3.52 1.71 -5.20
C MET A 61 -4.26 0.86 -4.16
N ALA A 62 -4.02 1.07 -2.88
CA ALA A 62 -4.72 0.37 -1.80
C ALA A 62 -6.22 0.69 -1.81
N GLN A 63 -6.60 1.97 -1.94
CA GLN A 63 -7.99 2.39 -2.09
C GLN A 63 -8.62 1.84 -3.38
N PHE A 64 -7.84 1.77 -4.46
CA PHE A 64 -8.28 1.22 -5.73
C PHE A 64 -8.63 -0.26 -5.56
N VAL A 65 -7.71 -1.08 -5.06
CA VAL A 65 -7.90 -2.53 -4.85
C VAL A 65 -9.06 -2.80 -3.89
N ALA A 66 -9.19 -2.02 -2.81
CA ALA A 66 -10.29 -2.16 -1.86
C ALA A 66 -11.68 -2.04 -2.51
N LYS A 67 -11.83 -1.19 -3.55
CA LYS A 67 -13.10 -1.06 -4.29
C LYS A 67 -13.47 -2.34 -5.03
N TYR A 68 -12.49 -3.10 -5.51
CA TYR A 68 -12.70 -4.34 -6.26
C TYR A 68 -12.57 -5.60 -5.40
N ALA A 69 -12.22 -5.48 -4.12
CA ALA A 69 -12.09 -6.60 -3.17
C ALA A 69 -13.38 -7.41 -2.92
N GLY A 70 -14.51 -7.01 -3.52
CA GLY A 70 -15.73 -7.82 -3.53
C GLY A 70 -15.75 -8.86 -4.65
N ALA A 71 -14.90 -8.70 -5.67
CA ALA A 71 -14.76 -9.66 -6.75
C ALA A 71 -13.83 -10.79 -6.30
N ARG A 72 -14.26 -12.04 -6.52
CA ARG A 72 -13.55 -13.23 -6.03
C ARG A 72 -12.14 -13.36 -6.59
N ASP A 73 -11.96 -13.06 -7.87
CA ASP A 73 -10.64 -13.11 -8.55
C ASP A 73 -9.64 -12.11 -7.96
N VAL A 74 -10.12 -10.92 -7.59
CA VAL A 74 -9.31 -9.90 -6.92
C VAL A 74 -8.96 -10.35 -5.51
N PHE A 75 -9.94 -10.88 -4.79
CA PHE A 75 -9.75 -11.36 -3.43
C PHE A 75 -8.76 -12.55 -3.35
N ASP A 76 -8.91 -13.54 -4.24
CA ASP A 76 -7.98 -14.68 -4.35
C ASP A 76 -6.54 -14.18 -4.62
N GLY A 77 -6.39 -13.13 -5.44
CA GLY A 77 -5.10 -12.50 -5.68
C GLY A 77 -4.55 -11.74 -4.46
N ILE A 78 -5.40 -11.08 -3.68
CA ILE A 78 -4.99 -10.43 -2.42
C ILE A 78 -4.50 -11.48 -1.41
N GLU A 79 -5.21 -12.60 -1.26
CA GLU A 79 -4.77 -13.71 -0.40
C GLU A 79 -3.45 -14.31 -0.88
N PHE A 80 -3.28 -14.48 -2.20
CA PHE A 80 -2.03 -14.99 -2.77
C PHE A 80 -0.82 -14.09 -2.46
N TYR A 81 -1.00 -12.77 -2.50
CA TYR A 81 0.07 -11.80 -2.22
C TYR A 81 0.09 -11.28 -0.77
N LEU A 82 -0.65 -11.92 0.13
CA LEU A 82 -0.70 -11.54 1.54
C LEU A 82 0.68 -11.49 2.22
N PRO A 83 1.60 -12.45 2.00
CA PRO A 83 2.94 -12.38 2.61
C PRO A 83 3.71 -11.12 2.20
N GLN A 84 3.60 -10.71 0.93
CA GLN A 84 4.25 -9.50 0.40
C GLN A 84 3.61 -8.24 0.99
N LEU A 85 2.28 -8.22 1.11
CA LEU A 85 1.56 -7.13 1.76
C LEU A 85 2.00 -6.98 3.22
N ALA A 86 2.05 -8.09 3.97
CA ALA A 86 2.47 -8.10 5.37
C ALA A 86 3.93 -7.63 5.52
N HIS A 87 4.83 -8.07 4.63
CA HIS A 87 6.22 -7.59 4.61
C HIS A 87 6.30 -6.06 4.46
N MET A 88 5.48 -5.47 3.59
CA MET A 88 5.44 -4.00 3.41
C MET A 88 4.90 -3.29 4.65
N ILE A 89 3.85 -3.82 5.29
CA ILE A 89 3.31 -3.28 6.55
C ILE A 89 4.39 -3.29 7.65
N ILE A 90 5.10 -4.40 7.82
CA ILE A 90 6.09 -4.56 8.90
C ILE A 90 7.31 -3.65 8.69
N HIS A 91 7.83 -3.55 7.46
CA HIS A 91 9.16 -2.97 7.22
C HIS A 91 9.14 -1.58 6.57
N LEU A 92 8.04 -1.16 5.94
CA LEU A 92 7.99 0.08 5.16
C LEU A 92 7.05 1.11 5.76
N GLU A 93 5.95 0.65 6.40
CA GLU A 93 4.95 1.55 6.97
C GLU A 93 5.43 2.21 8.28
N ALA A 94 6.52 1.72 8.90
CA ALA A 94 7.13 2.33 10.08
C ALA A 94 7.64 3.77 9.83
N ASP A 95 7.98 4.10 8.58
CA ASP A 95 8.48 5.42 8.18
C ASP A 95 7.38 6.37 7.70
N TRP A 96 6.11 5.93 7.64
CA TRP A 96 5.00 6.73 7.13
C TRP A 96 4.15 7.29 8.27
N ASP A 97 3.75 8.56 8.16
CA ASP A 97 2.84 9.20 9.12
C ASP A 97 1.43 8.58 9.11
N ASP A 98 1.07 7.88 8.04
CA ASP A 98 -0.29 7.38 7.79
C ASP A 98 -0.28 5.86 7.55
N ALA A 99 -1.00 5.12 8.40
CA ALA A 99 -1.13 3.66 8.32
C ALA A 99 -2.10 3.22 7.18
N ILE A 100 -1.69 3.45 5.93
CA ILE A 100 -2.45 3.18 4.71
C ILE A 100 -2.66 1.68 4.46
N LEU A 101 -1.58 0.90 4.45
CA LEU A 101 -1.59 -0.52 4.12
C LEU A 101 -2.24 -1.33 5.26
N GLU A 102 -2.00 -0.95 6.51
CA GLU A 102 -2.71 -1.51 7.65
C GLU A 102 -4.23 -1.31 7.54
N ARG A 103 -4.69 -0.08 7.28
CA ARG A 103 -6.11 0.22 7.10
C ARG A 103 -6.71 -0.56 5.93
N PHE A 104 -5.97 -0.69 4.83
CA PHE A 104 -6.38 -1.53 3.71
C PHE A 104 -6.54 -3.00 4.13
N ALA A 105 -5.54 -3.57 4.79
CA ALA A 105 -5.58 -4.96 5.26
C ALA A 105 -6.75 -5.21 6.21
N LEU A 106 -7.07 -4.25 7.10
CA LEU A 106 -8.24 -4.33 7.98
C LEU A 106 -9.57 -4.35 7.21
N VAL A 107 -9.70 -3.56 6.15
CA VAL A 107 -10.90 -3.59 5.29
C VAL A 107 -11.08 -4.96 4.61
N ILE A 108 -9.98 -5.61 4.22
CA ILE A 108 -10.02 -6.96 3.65
C ILE A 108 -10.35 -8.00 4.74
N ALA A 109 -9.73 -7.88 5.92
CA ALA A 109 -9.96 -8.76 7.06
C ALA A 109 -11.42 -8.78 7.53
N GLN A 110 -12.13 -7.65 7.45
CA GLN A 110 -13.57 -7.58 7.74
C GLN A 110 -14.42 -8.49 6.84
N ARG A 111 -13.92 -8.87 5.66
CA ARG A 111 -14.66 -9.69 4.68
C ARG A 111 -14.28 -11.16 4.74
N SER A 112 -13.13 -11.50 5.30
CA SER A 112 -12.64 -12.89 5.37
C SER A 112 -11.91 -13.15 6.68
N LEU A 113 -12.49 -14.02 7.50
CA LEU A 113 -11.87 -14.52 8.70
C LEU A 113 -10.59 -15.31 8.39
N HIS A 114 -10.55 -16.01 7.25
CA HIS A 114 -9.37 -16.76 6.81
C HIS A 114 -8.18 -15.83 6.58
N PHE A 115 -8.39 -14.77 5.80
CA PHE A 115 -7.40 -13.73 5.56
C PHE A 115 -6.93 -13.09 6.87
N ALA A 116 -7.88 -12.73 7.75
CA ALA A 116 -7.57 -12.11 9.04
C ALA A 116 -6.66 -13.01 9.90
N LEU A 117 -6.95 -14.32 9.93
CA LEU A 117 -6.15 -15.29 10.68
C LEU A 117 -4.74 -15.44 10.08
N GLN A 118 -4.62 -15.55 8.76
CA GLN A 118 -3.33 -15.65 8.09
C GLN A 118 -2.47 -14.40 8.35
N LEU A 119 -3.05 -13.21 8.23
CA LEU A 119 -2.37 -11.95 8.54
C LEU A 119 -1.90 -11.92 10.00
N ASN A 120 -2.76 -12.32 10.94
CA ASN A 120 -2.43 -12.36 12.37
C ASN A 120 -1.22 -13.27 12.64
N TRP A 121 -1.16 -14.46 12.03
CA TRP A 121 -0.01 -15.36 12.22
C TRP A 121 1.29 -14.82 11.63
N ILE A 122 1.23 -14.14 10.48
CA ILE A 122 2.42 -13.51 9.90
C ILE A 122 2.94 -12.41 10.82
N LEU A 123 2.05 -11.54 11.32
CA LEU A 123 2.43 -10.46 12.23
C LEU A 123 2.95 -10.99 13.57
N GLN A 124 2.31 -12.02 14.13
CA GLN A 124 2.76 -12.67 15.37
C GLN A 124 4.17 -13.26 15.22
N GLY A 125 4.44 -13.95 14.11
CA GLY A 125 5.78 -14.46 13.81
C GLY A 125 6.82 -13.34 13.72
N ALA A 126 6.49 -12.23 13.05
CA ALA A 126 7.38 -11.09 12.95
C ALA A 126 7.66 -10.41 14.31
N ILE A 127 6.67 -10.39 15.22
CA ILE A 127 6.84 -9.87 16.58
C ILE A 127 7.74 -10.80 17.41
N GLU A 128 7.60 -12.11 17.27
CA GLU A 128 8.42 -13.10 17.99
C GLU A 128 9.88 -13.11 17.51
N ASP A 129 10.10 -12.87 16.21
CA ASP A 129 11.43 -12.75 15.61
C ASP A 129 12.10 -11.39 15.91
N TYR A 130 11.35 -10.42 16.46
CA TYR A 130 11.89 -9.12 16.84
C TYR A 130 12.83 -9.26 18.04
N GLN A 131 14.10 -9.52 17.78
CA GLN A 131 15.18 -9.45 18.76
C GLN A 131 15.72 -8.01 18.78
N PRO A 132 15.65 -7.29 19.90
CA PRO A 132 16.32 -6.01 20.00
C PRO A 132 17.82 -6.23 19.76
N GLU A 133 18.42 -5.42 18.90
CA GLU A 133 19.88 -5.32 18.83
C GLU A 133 20.34 -5.01 20.26
N MET A 134 21.00 -5.99 20.89
CA MET A 134 21.67 -5.76 22.16
C MET A 134 22.55 -4.53 21.91
N PRO A 135 22.49 -3.49 22.76
CA PRO A 135 23.41 -2.38 22.64
C PRO A 135 24.79 -3.01 22.54
N ASP A 136 25.51 -2.67 21.46
CA ASP A 136 26.87 -3.14 21.24
C ASP A 136 27.55 -3.10 22.59
N ALA A 137 28.10 -4.24 23.00
CA ALA A 137 28.89 -4.36 24.21
C ALA A 137 30.19 -3.56 24.01
N GLU A 138 30.04 -2.25 23.89
CA GLU A 138 31.06 -1.25 24.01
C GLU A 138 31.35 -1.14 25.51
N HIS A 139 32.48 -1.75 25.86
CA HIS A 139 33.29 -1.52 27.07
C HIS A 139 32.99 -2.38 28.30
N GLY A 140 33.75 -3.47 28.41
CA GLY A 140 34.51 -3.74 29.64
C GLY A 140 33.97 -4.84 30.54
N CYS A 141 34.51 -6.06 30.37
CA CYS A 141 35.29 -6.81 31.37
C CYS A 141 36.00 -7.98 30.69
#